data_AF-A0AAX1D370-F1
#
_entry.id   AF-A0AAX1D370-F1
#
_cell.length_a   1.000
_cell.length_b   1.000
_cell.length_c   1.000
_cell.angle_alpha   90.00
_cell.angle_beta   90.00
_cell.angle_gamma   90.00
#
_symmetry.space_group_name_H-M   'P 1'
#
loop_
_entity.id
_entity.type
_entity.pdbx_description
1 polymer ?
#
loop_
_entity_poly.entity_id
_entity_poly.type
_entity_poly.pdbx_seq_one_letter_code
_entity_poly.pdbx_strand_id
1 'polypeptide(L)'
;MKDSNPAFKKAPAPRKAWSYKQLTEATEARIRSHADFLKELLARNPDDRLNHISVSQVSSWAYGAFNLWRDLTQGWHTPADEMRIRALADSVKHAGNENTAEEECAE
;
A
#
# COMPACT_ATOMS: atom_id res chain seq x y z
N MET A 1 -16.84 21.07 57.84
CA MET A 1 -16.91 20.12 56.71
C MET A 1 -16.01 20.66 55.61
N LYS A 2 -15.04 19.89 55.11
CA LYS A 2 -14.12 20.33 54.05
C LYS A 2 -14.69 19.88 52.70
N ASP A 3 -15.20 20.81 51.92
CA ASP A 3 -15.66 20.58 50.55
C ASP A 3 -14.46 20.20 49.67
N SER A 4 -14.34 18.92 49.37
CA SER A 4 -13.33 18.39 48.47
C SER A 4 -13.93 18.30 47.07
N ASN A 5 -13.91 19.42 46.34
CA ASN A 5 -14.29 19.44 44.93
C ASN A 5 -13.20 18.68 44.13
N PRO A 6 -13.50 17.55 43.47
CA PRO A 6 -12.49 16.83 42.72
C PRO A 6 -12.07 17.65 41.49
N ALA A 7 -10.77 17.90 41.38
CA ALA A 7 -10.18 18.58 40.24
C ALA A 7 -10.59 17.90 38.92
N PHE A 8 -11.14 18.69 38.00
CA PHE A 8 -11.43 18.26 36.63
C PHE A 8 -10.17 17.64 36.02
N LYS A 9 -10.20 16.33 35.77
CA LYS A 9 -9.11 15.62 35.10
C LYS A 9 -8.96 16.21 33.68
N LYS A 10 -7.76 16.70 33.36
CA LYS A 10 -7.41 17.16 32.01
C LYS A 10 -7.79 16.10 30.98
N ALA A 11 -8.42 16.51 29.88
CA ALA A 11 -8.74 15.64 28.77
C ALA A 11 -7.45 14.90 28.31
N PRO A 12 -7.53 13.59 27.99
CA PRO A 12 -6.38 12.86 27.48
C PRO A 12 -5.85 13.55 26.22
N ALA A 13 -4.52 13.62 26.08
CA ALA A 13 -3.88 14.19 24.89
C ALA A 13 -4.51 13.59 23.62
N PRO A 14 -4.76 14.40 22.58
CA PRO A 14 -5.38 13.91 21.36
C PRO A 14 -4.56 12.74 20.83
N ARG A 15 -5.19 11.56 20.73
CA ARG A 15 -4.56 10.38 20.13
C ARG A 15 -4.12 10.79 18.72
N LYS A 16 -2.88 10.48 18.33
CA LYS A 16 -2.39 10.72 16.96
C LYS A 16 -3.30 9.97 15.99
N ALA A 17 -4.29 10.65 15.44
CA ALA A 17 -5.22 10.13 14.46
C ALA A 17 -4.74 10.54 13.08
N TRP A 18 -4.80 9.62 12.13
CA TRP A 18 -4.49 9.92 10.73
C TRP A 18 -5.75 10.48 10.09
N SER A 19 -5.61 11.57 9.34
CA SER A 19 -6.66 12.02 8.43
C SER A 19 -6.81 11.04 7.27
N TYR A 20 -8.00 11.01 6.65
CA TYR A 20 -8.24 10.21 5.43
C TYR A 20 -7.18 10.49 4.36
N LYS A 21 -6.88 11.78 4.12
CA LYS A 21 -5.85 12.20 3.17
C LYS A 21 -4.48 11.60 3.48
N GLN A 22 -4.04 11.68 4.74
CA GLN A 22 -2.75 11.12 5.16
C GLN A 22 -2.69 9.60 4.98
N LEU A 23 -3.79 8.90 5.29
CA LEU A 23 -3.89 7.46 5.13
C LEU A 23 -3.83 7.06 3.65
N THR A 24 -4.57 7.75 2.80
CA THR A 24 -4.57 7.53 1.35
C THR A 24 -3.18 7.80 0.73
N GLU A 25 -2.56 8.93 1.05
CA GLU A 25 -1.21 9.27 0.56
C GLU A 25 -0.16 8.26 1.01
N ALA A 26 -0.23 7.82 2.27
CA ALA A 26 0.69 6.82 2.81
C ALA A 26 0.51 5.44 2.14
N THR A 27 -0.73 5.03 1.88
CA THR A 27 -1.02 3.78 1.16
C THR A 27 -0.45 3.82 -0.25
N GLU A 28 -0.67 4.91 -0.99
CA GLU A 28 -0.11 5.05 -2.33
C GLU A 28 1.41 5.04 -2.33
N ALA A 29 2.04 5.76 -1.40
CA ALA A 29 3.49 5.76 -1.24
C ALA A 29 4.02 4.34 -0.97
N ARG A 30 3.30 3.56 -0.15
CA ARG A 30 3.67 2.17 0.14
C ARG A 30 3.55 1.28 -1.10
N ILE A 31 2.48 1.41 -1.89
CA ILE A 31 2.31 0.64 -3.12
C ILE A 31 3.39 1.00 -4.14
N ARG A 32 3.71 2.29 -4.32
CA ARG A 32 4.81 2.73 -5.20
C ARG A 32 6.15 2.14 -4.76
N SER A 33 6.44 2.14 -3.45
CA SER A 33 7.66 1.52 -2.91
C SER A 33 7.74 0.01 -3.22
N HIS A 34 6.62 -0.70 -3.27
CA HIS A 34 6.60 -2.11 -3.70
C HIS A 34 6.92 -2.25 -5.19
N ALA A 35 6.40 -1.36 -6.05
CA ALA A 35 6.74 -1.34 -7.46
C ALA A 35 8.24 -1.08 -7.69
N ASP A 36 8.82 -0.10 -6.98
CA ASP A 36 10.24 0.24 -7.10
C ASP A 36 11.12 -0.90 -6.59
N PHE A 37 10.76 -1.52 -5.46
CA PHE A 37 11.44 -2.71 -4.95
C PHE A 37 11.41 -3.87 -5.97
N LEU A 38 10.28 -4.10 -6.63
CA LEU A 38 10.18 -5.14 -7.65
C LEU A 38 11.10 -4.85 -8.85
N LYS A 39 11.12 -3.60 -9.33
CA LYS A 39 12.02 -3.19 -10.41
C LYS A 39 13.48 -3.41 -10.04
N GLU A 40 13.89 -2.99 -8.85
CA GLU A 40 15.26 -3.20 -8.36
C GLU A 40 15.61 -4.68 -8.22
N LEU A 41 14.65 -5.51 -7.77
CA LEU A 41 14.85 -6.94 -7.60
C LEU A 41 15.05 -7.64 -8.95
N LEU A 42 14.20 -7.34 -9.94
CA LEU A 42 14.27 -7.91 -11.29
C LEU A 42 15.53 -7.44 -12.03
N ALA A 43 15.92 -6.16 -11.87
CA ALA A 43 17.11 -5.62 -12.52
C ALA A 43 18.42 -6.28 -12.03
N ARG A 44 18.44 -6.86 -10.83
CA ARG A 44 19.63 -7.54 -10.29
C ARG A 44 19.84 -8.92 -10.91
N ASN A 45 18.77 -9.62 -11.24
CA ASN A 45 18.81 -10.96 -11.82
C ASN A 45 17.70 -11.12 -12.87
N PRO A 46 17.88 -10.57 -14.09
CA PRO A 46 16.83 -10.58 -15.12
C PRO A 46 16.39 -12.01 -15.49
N ASP A 47 17.35 -12.95 -15.54
CA ASP A 47 17.12 -14.33 -16.01
C ASP A 47 16.75 -15.30 -14.88
N ASP A 48 16.49 -14.82 -13.66
CA ASP A 48 16.13 -15.69 -12.54
C ASP A 48 14.75 -16.30 -12.77
N ARG A 49 14.71 -17.62 -12.91
CA ARG A 49 13.47 -18.39 -13.02
C ARG A 49 12.54 -18.19 -11.83
N LEU A 50 13.03 -17.72 -10.68
CA LEU A 50 12.22 -17.42 -9.49
C LEU A 50 11.58 -16.02 -9.54
N ASN A 51 11.85 -15.20 -10.57
CA ASN A 51 11.27 -13.86 -10.71
C ASN A 51 9.73 -13.87 -10.67
N HIS A 52 9.07 -14.89 -11.23
CA HIS A 52 7.61 -15.03 -11.15
C HIS A 52 7.10 -15.16 -9.69
N ILE A 53 7.87 -15.81 -8.81
CA ILE A 53 7.53 -15.92 -7.38
C ILE A 53 7.65 -14.54 -6.72
N SER A 54 8.73 -13.83 -7.03
CA SER A 54 8.95 -12.47 -6.52
C SER A 54 7.88 -11.48 -6.99
N VAL A 55 7.52 -11.52 -8.28
CA VAL A 55 6.42 -10.70 -8.83
C VAL A 55 5.11 -11.01 -8.11
N SER A 56 4.77 -12.30 -7.94
CA SER A 56 3.55 -12.72 -7.24
C SER A 56 3.52 -12.26 -5.78
N GLN A 57 4.65 -12.42 -5.07
CA GLN A 57 4.76 -12.04 -3.66
C GLN A 57 4.68 -10.52 -3.47
N VAL A 58 5.41 -9.74 -4.26
CA VAL A 58 5.40 -8.27 -4.15
C VAL A 58 4.06 -7.69 -4.59
N SER A 59 3.43 -8.26 -5.62
CA SER A 59 2.05 -7.90 -6.01
C SER A 59 1.05 -8.18 -4.89
N SER A 60 1.20 -9.30 -4.18
CA SER A 60 0.37 -9.63 -3.02
C SER A 60 0.54 -8.63 -1.88
N TRP A 61 1.75 -8.09 -1.66
CA TRP A 61 1.98 -7.04 -0.68
C TRP A 61 1.31 -5.71 -1.06
N ALA A 62 1.41 -5.32 -2.33
CA ALA A 62 0.72 -4.14 -2.85
C ALA A 62 -0.81 -4.25 -2.68
N TYR A 63 -1.37 -5.41 -3.01
CA TYR A 63 -2.79 -5.70 -2.77
C TYR A 63 -3.16 -5.73 -1.29
N GLY A 64 -2.28 -6.24 -0.43
CA GLY A 64 -2.45 -6.19 1.02
C GLY A 64 -2.55 -4.76 1.54
N ALA A 65 -1.72 -3.84 1.04
CA ALA A 65 -1.80 -2.42 1.41
C ALA A 65 -3.12 -1.77 0.95
N PHE A 66 -3.58 -2.08 -0.26
CA PHE A 66 -4.89 -1.63 -0.76
C PHE A 66 -6.04 -2.16 0.10
N ASN A 67 -6.07 -3.46 0.40
CA ASN A 67 -7.14 -4.07 1.21
C ASN A 67 -7.19 -3.46 2.61
N LEU A 68 -6.02 -3.29 3.25
CA LEU A 68 -5.96 -2.64 4.56
C LEU A 68 -6.48 -1.20 4.51
N TRP A 69 -6.11 -0.42 3.48
CA TRP A 69 -6.65 0.93 3.30
C TRP A 69 -8.17 0.93 3.15
N ARG A 70 -8.72 0.02 2.34
CA ARG A 70 -10.16 -0.11 2.13
C ARG A 70 -10.88 -0.41 3.44
N ASP A 71 -10.35 -1.34 4.23
CA ASP A 71 -10.95 -1.72 5.51
C ASP A 71 -10.88 -0.57 6.53
N LEU A 72 -9.77 0.19 6.56
CA LEU A 72 -9.60 1.35 7.45
C LEU A 72 -10.43 2.57 7.04
N THR A 73 -10.80 2.68 5.76
CA THR A 73 -11.55 3.81 5.20
C THR A 73 -13.00 3.47 4.87
N GLN A 74 -13.50 2.34 5.39
CA GLN A 74 -14.84 1.87 5.13
C GLN A 74 -15.88 2.96 5.45
N GLY A 75 -16.73 3.26 4.46
CA GLY A 75 -17.77 4.30 4.57
C GLY A 75 -17.27 5.75 4.43
N TRP A 76 -15.95 5.97 4.29
CA TRP A 76 -15.34 7.29 4.09
C TRP A 76 -14.74 7.45 2.69
N HIS A 77 -14.20 6.36 2.13
CA HIS A 77 -13.61 6.35 0.81
C HIS A 77 -14.63 6.58 -0.32
N THR A 78 -14.16 7.17 -1.41
CA THR A 78 -14.96 7.36 -2.63
C THR A 78 -14.70 6.22 -3.62
N PRO A 79 -15.66 5.89 -4.50
CA PRO A 79 -15.44 4.91 -5.56
C PRO A 79 -14.25 5.27 -6.48
N ALA A 80 -14.01 6.57 -6.70
CA ALA A 80 -12.89 7.05 -7.50
C ALA A 80 -11.54 6.76 -6.83
N ASP A 81 -11.42 7.00 -5.52
CA ASP A 81 -10.20 6.67 -4.78
C ASP A 81 -9.97 5.17 -4.74
N GLU A 82 -11.02 4.37 -4.52
CA GLU A 82 -10.91 2.91 -4.53
C GLU A 82 -10.40 2.40 -5.88
N MET A 83 -10.99 2.85 -6.99
CA MET A 83 -10.54 2.49 -8.34
C MET A 83 -9.08 2.89 -8.58
N ARG A 84 -8.70 4.10 -8.16
CA ARG A 84 -7.36 4.65 -8.36
C ARG A 84 -6.28 3.90 -7.58
N ILE A 85 -6.53 3.59 -6.31
CA ILE A 85 -5.56 2.87 -5.46
C ILE A 85 -5.51 1.38 -5.84
N ARG A 86 -6.65 0.80 -6.23
CA ARG A 86 -6.68 -0.55 -6.80
C ARG A 86 -5.85 -0.64 -8.08
N ALA A 87 -6.05 0.30 -9.02
CA ALA A 87 -5.27 0.35 -10.26
C ALA A 87 -3.76 0.49 -9.98
N LEU A 88 -3.39 1.23 -8.93
CA LEU A 88 -2.01 1.35 -8.49
C LEU A 88 -1.45 0.03 -7.92
N ALA A 89 -2.26 -0.74 -7.20
CA ALA A 89 -1.86 -2.07 -6.73
C ALA A 89 -1.74 -3.07 -7.91
N ASP A 90 -2.67 -3.01 -8.86
CA ASP A 90 -2.65 -3.82 -10.08
C ASP A 90 -1.42 -3.54 -10.95
N SER A 91 -0.96 -2.29 -11.04
CA SER A 91 0.20 -1.94 -11.85
C SER A 91 1.49 -2.61 -11.37
N VAL A 92 1.60 -2.97 -10.09
CA VAL A 92 2.75 -3.71 -9.54
C VAL A 92 2.90 -5.08 -10.21
N LYS A 93 1.77 -5.75 -10.47
CA LYS A 93 1.75 -7.03 -11.19
C LYS A 93 2.22 -6.88 -12.64
N HIS A 94 1.79 -5.80 -13.30
CA HIS A 94 2.12 -5.55 -14.71
C HIS A 94 3.59 -5.17 -14.89
N ALA A 95 4.14 -4.37 -13.97
CA ALA A 95 5.56 -4.04 -13.95
C ALA A 95 6.49 -5.27 -13.83
N GLY A 96 5.99 -6.37 -13.27
CA GLY A 96 6.71 -7.64 -13.24
C GLY A 96 6.66 -8.43 -14.55
N ASN A 97 5.59 -8.29 -15.33
CA ASN A 97 5.36 -9.05 -16.55
C ASN A 97 5.98 -8.40 -17.80
N GLU A 98 6.12 -7.07 -17.83
CA GLU A 98 6.75 -6.35 -18.95
C GLU A 98 8.21 -6.80 -19.17
N ASN A 99 8.93 -7.15 -18.09
CA ASN A 99 10.29 -7.70 -18.19
C ASN A 99 10.35 -9.14 -18.71
N THR A 100 9.23 -9.88 -18.74
CA THR A 100 9.19 -11.29 -19.20
C THR A 100 8.73 -11.39 -20.65
N ALA A 101 7.98 -10.41 -21.15
CA ALA A 101 7.38 -10.45 -22.49
C ALA A 101 8.34 -10.06 -23.63
N GLU A 102 9.48 -9.40 -23.33
CA GLU A 102 10.45 -9.03 -24.36
C GLU A 102 11.33 -10.20 -24.86
N GLU A 103 11.32 -11.36 -24.17
CA GLU A 103 12.13 -12.53 -24.58
C GLU A 103 11.38 -13.54 -25.48
N GLU A 104 10.04 -13.58 -25.47
CA GLU A 104 9.27 -14.58 -26.25
C GLU A 104 9.13 -14.24 -27.76
N CYS A 105 9.64 -13.09 -28.23
CA CYS A 105 9.60 -12.71 -29.65
C CYS A 105 10.96 -12.83 -30.37
N ALA A 106 11.97 -13.43 -29.74
CA ALA A 106 13.33 -13.54 -30.28
C ALA A 106 13.74 -14.96 -30.73
N GLU A 107 12.79 -15.88 -30.92
CA GLU A 107 13.03 -17.23 -31.47
C GLU A 107 12.64 -17.38 -32.95
#